data_AF-A0A931RVR8-F1
#
_entry.id   AF-A0A931RVR8-F1
#
_cell.length_a   1.000
_cell.length_b   1.000
_cell.length_c   1.000
_cell.angle_alpha   90.00
_cell.angle_beta   90.00
_cell.angle_gamma   90.00
#
_symmetry.space_group_name_H-M   'P 1'
#
loop_
_entity.id
_entity.type
_entity.pdbx_description
1 polymer ?
#
loop_
_entity_poly.entity_id
_entity_poly.type
_entity_poly.pdbx_seq_one_letter_code
_entity_poly.pdbx_strand_id
1 'polypeptide(L)'
;MIRFVRSSLALRKFRKSADKEVDLSELIPVFLKNGKSGVDYQYRAFLAHGRDIREFYFDAPYRIILECRRNKILDWTWIPIACVSFDKGLVNSICIKQIQGPSYADPEDKDMRIAALAEIKWERLLVRIVCEWAKANGIRRVELISCKKSSWYRDYRHQQMFIRYDVTARRMGFQKSKKEEGIYELNISDLKPLVKAA
;
A
#
# COMPACT_ATOMS: atom_id res chain seq x y z
N MET A 1 -32.52 21.45 5.12
CA MET A 1 -32.70 20.21 4.33
C MET A 1 -31.31 19.66 3.97
N ILE A 2 -30.84 18.67 4.74
CA ILE A 2 -29.47 18.14 4.64
C ILE A 2 -29.43 17.16 3.47
N ARG A 3 -28.83 17.57 2.35
CA ARG A 3 -28.54 16.68 1.22
C ARG A 3 -27.41 15.75 1.63
N PHE A 4 -27.75 14.49 1.90
CA PHE A 4 -26.76 13.43 2.03
C PHE A 4 -25.96 13.31 0.73
N VAL A 5 -24.68 13.65 0.81
CA VAL A 5 -23.69 13.49 -0.24
C VAL A 5 -23.70 12.03 -0.67
N ARG A 6 -24.09 11.78 -1.93
CA ARG A 6 -23.99 10.48 -2.60
C ARG A 6 -22.66 9.84 -2.23
N SER A 7 -22.69 8.71 -1.53
CA SER A 7 -21.50 7.89 -1.35
C SER A 7 -20.94 7.64 -2.75
N SER A 8 -19.71 8.10 -2.99
CA SER A 8 -19.10 8.11 -4.31
C SER A 8 -19.20 6.72 -4.91
N LEU A 9 -19.80 6.61 -6.10
CA LEU A 9 -20.00 5.37 -6.84
C LEU A 9 -18.71 4.51 -6.87
N ALA A 10 -17.54 5.14 -6.86
CA ALA A 10 -16.20 4.56 -6.73
C ALA A 10 -15.99 3.67 -5.48
N LEU A 11 -16.46 4.08 -4.29
CA LEU A 11 -16.32 3.29 -3.06
C LEU A 11 -17.36 2.15 -2.99
N ARG A 12 -18.52 2.34 -3.62
CA ARG A 12 -19.48 1.26 -3.84
C ARG A 12 -18.94 0.20 -4.81
N LYS A 13 -18.19 0.62 -5.84
CA LYS A 13 -17.42 -0.29 -6.70
C LYS A 13 -16.31 -0.98 -5.90
N PHE A 14 -15.66 -0.27 -4.97
CA PHE A 14 -14.64 -0.82 -4.07
C PHE A 14 -15.10 -2.03 -3.26
N ARG A 15 -16.22 -1.91 -2.54
CA ARG A 15 -16.78 -3.02 -1.75
C ARG A 15 -17.11 -4.25 -2.62
N LYS A 16 -17.47 -4.05 -3.89
CA LYS A 16 -17.73 -5.14 -4.85
C LYS A 16 -16.47 -5.76 -5.47
N SER A 17 -15.30 -5.15 -5.23
CA SER A 17 -13.99 -5.63 -5.69
C SER A 17 -13.09 -6.10 -4.54
N ALA A 18 -13.62 -6.20 -3.32
CA ALA A 18 -12.96 -6.96 -2.26
C ALA A 18 -12.76 -8.40 -2.74
N ASP A 19 -11.63 -9.02 -2.38
CA ASP A 19 -11.16 -10.34 -2.80
C ASP A 19 -10.68 -10.46 -4.26
N LYS A 20 -10.55 -9.34 -5.01
CA LYS A 20 -9.92 -9.36 -6.34
C LYS A 20 -8.41 -9.24 -6.24
N GLU A 21 -7.72 -10.13 -6.95
CA GLU A 21 -6.28 -10.05 -7.18
C GLU A 21 -5.94 -8.85 -8.05
N VAL A 22 -4.85 -8.17 -7.70
CA VAL A 22 -4.22 -7.11 -8.48
C VAL A 22 -3.17 -7.77 -9.34
N ASP A 23 -3.27 -7.62 -10.65
CA ASP A 23 -2.21 -8.05 -11.55
C ASP A 23 -0.94 -7.22 -11.29
N LEU A 24 0.12 -7.90 -10.84
CA LEU A 24 1.40 -7.28 -10.53
C LEU A 24 2.45 -7.49 -11.63
N SER A 25 2.11 -8.15 -12.74
CA SER A 25 3.05 -8.52 -13.80
C SER A 25 3.78 -7.31 -14.40
N GLU A 26 3.09 -6.19 -14.60
CA GLU A 26 3.67 -4.94 -15.09
C GLU A 26 4.35 -4.11 -13.99
N LEU A 27 3.93 -4.30 -12.73
CA LEU A 27 4.42 -3.50 -11.60
C LEU A 27 5.73 -4.06 -11.03
N ILE A 28 5.81 -5.37 -10.79
CA ILE A 28 6.97 -5.99 -10.12
C ILE A 28 8.29 -5.60 -10.79
N PRO A 29 8.47 -5.71 -12.13
CA PRO A 29 9.72 -5.35 -12.79
C PRO A 29 10.17 -3.91 -12.52
N VAL A 30 9.23 -2.97 -12.39
CA VAL A 30 9.52 -1.55 -12.10
C VAL A 30 9.99 -1.35 -10.66
N PHE A 31 9.50 -2.18 -9.74
CA PHE A 31 9.77 -2.07 -8.32
C PHE A 31 10.82 -3.05 -7.80
N LEU A 32 11.43 -3.90 -8.63
CA LEU A 32 12.57 -4.72 -8.23
C LEU A 32 13.74 -3.85 -7.71
N LYS A 33 14.45 -4.38 -6.72
CA LYS A 33 15.73 -3.88 -6.24
C LYS A 33 16.86 -4.62 -6.96
N ASN A 34 17.98 -3.92 -7.14
CA ASN A 34 19.28 -4.49 -7.54
C ASN A 34 19.36 -5.18 -8.93
N GLY A 35 18.50 -4.85 -9.89
CA GLY A 35 18.67 -5.29 -11.29
C GLY A 35 18.74 -6.81 -11.50
N LYS A 36 18.27 -7.61 -10.53
CA LYS A 36 18.25 -9.07 -10.64
C LYS A 36 17.35 -9.48 -11.81
N SER A 37 17.82 -10.41 -12.63
CA SER A 37 17.08 -11.02 -13.76
C SER A 37 16.04 -12.05 -13.33
N GLY A 38 15.86 -12.27 -12.01
CA GLY A 38 14.88 -13.19 -11.45
C GLY A 38 14.51 -12.83 -10.02
N VAL A 39 13.36 -13.32 -9.59
CA VAL A 39 12.86 -13.22 -8.22
C VAL A 39 12.84 -14.61 -7.59
N ASP A 40 13.33 -14.74 -6.35
CA ASP A 40 13.24 -16.01 -5.61
C ASP A 40 11.80 -16.28 -5.15
N TYR A 41 10.95 -15.26 -5.26
CA TYR A 41 9.57 -15.24 -4.81
C TYR A 41 8.62 -14.83 -5.92
N GLN A 42 7.40 -15.38 -5.90
CA GLN A 42 6.28 -14.81 -6.64
C GLN A 42 5.52 -13.88 -5.72
N TYR A 43 4.93 -12.84 -6.30
CA TYR A 43 4.16 -11.85 -5.57
C TYR A 43 2.77 -11.75 -6.16
N ARG A 44 1.78 -11.60 -5.28
CA ARG A 44 0.45 -11.15 -5.64
C ARG A 44 -0.03 -10.14 -4.63
N ALA A 45 -0.97 -9.30 -5.02
CA ALA A 45 -1.65 -8.43 -4.08
C ALA A 45 -3.15 -8.60 -4.23
N PHE A 46 -3.89 -8.43 -3.15
CA PHE A 46 -5.35 -8.46 -3.20
C PHE A 46 -5.93 -7.33 -2.37
N LEU A 47 -7.12 -6.92 -2.79
CA LEU A 47 -7.88 -5.87 -2.14
C LEU A 47 -8.81 -6.48 -1.10
N ALA A 48 -8.73 -6.04 0.16
CA ALA A 48 -9.58 -6.49 1.24
C ALA A 48 -10.36 -5.34 1.87
N HIS A 49 -11.54 -5.65 2.41
CA HIS A 49 -12.36 -4.73 3.21
C HIS A 49 -12.92 -5.45 4.43
N GLY A 50 -12.60 -4.97 5.63
CA GLY A 50 -13.18 -5.47 6.89
C GLY A 50 -12.83 -6.92 7.28
N ARG A 51 -11.99 -7.64 6.51
CA ARG A 51 -11.49 -8.96 6.89
C ARG A 51 -10.25 -8.81 7.77
N ASP A 52 -10.30 -9.35 8.98
CA ASP A 52 -9.12 -9.43 9.84
C ASP A 52 -8.11 -10.43 9.28
N ILE A 53 -6.87 -9.97 9.21
CA ILE A 53 -5.71 -10.76 8.81
C ILE A 53 -4.82 -10.71 10.04
N ARG A 54 -4.66 -11.85 10.71
CA ARG A 54 -4.09 -11.95 12.07
C ARG A 54 -2.67 -11.39 12.13
N GLU A 55 -1.99 -11.34 10.99
CA GLU A 55 -0.62 -10.90 10.80
C GLU A 55 -0.45 -9.37 10.80
N PHE A 56 -1.54 -8.59 10.66
CA PHE A 56 -1.48 -7.13 10.56
C PHE A 56 -2.55 -6.44 11.41
N TYR A 57 -2.17 -5.29 11.95
CA TYR A 57 -3.13 -4.33 12.49
C TYR A 57 -3.50 -3.34 11.38
N PHE A 58 -4.73 -2.83 11.38
CA PHE A 58 -5.18 -1.95 10.31
C PHE A 58 -5.79 -0.66 10.84
N ASP A 59 -5.18 0.47 10.47
CA ASP A 59 -5.69 1.81 10.82
C ASP A 59 -6.88 2.26 9.94
N ALA A 60 -7.25 1.48 8.92
CA ALA A 60 -8.31 1.83 7.98
C ALA A 60 -9.06 0.60 7.39
N PRO A 61 -10.32 0.78 6.92
CA PRO A 61 -11.17 -0.33 6.50
C PRO A 61 -10.79 -0.94 5.15
N TYR A 62 -10.20 -0.17 4.23
CA TYR A 62 -9.75 -0.68 2.93
C TYR A 62 -8.27 -0.99 2.96
N ARG A 63 -7.89 -2.15 2.41
CA ARG A 63 -6.55 -2.72 2.57
C ARG A 63 -6.09 -3.31 1.25
N ILE A 64 -4.82 -3.11 0.91
CA ILE A 64 -4.13 -3.95 -0.07
C ILE A 64 -3.10 -4.76 0.68
N ILE A 65 -3.16 -6.07 0.48
CA ILE A 65 -2.26 -7.03 1.11
C ILE A 65 -1.34 -7.57 0.04
N LEU A 66 -0.04 -7.47 0.27
CA LEU A 66 0.97 -8.10 -0.55
C LEU A 66 1.29 -9.45 0.04
N GLU A 67 1.22 -10.49 -0.79
CA GLU A 67 1.60 -11.85 -0.43
C GLU A 67 2.76 -12.32 -1.29
N CYS A 68 3.51 -13.29 -0.78
CA CYS A 68 4.46 -14.02 -1.59
C CYS A 68 4.39 -15.52 -1.38
N ARG A 69 4.99 -16.25 -2.33
CA ARG A 69 5.36 -17.66 -2.19
C ARG A 69 6.75 -17.88 -2.78
N ARG A 70 7.47 -18.89 -2.29
CA ARG A 70 8.83 -19.19 -2.76
C ARG A 70 8.80 -20.03 -4.03
N ASN A 71 9.57 -19.66 -5.05
CA ASN A 71 9.57 -20.36 -6.34
C ASN A 71 10.09 -21.83 -6.28
N LYS A 72 10.93 -22.15 -5.29
CA LYS A 72 11.68 -23.43 -5.21
C LYS A 72 11.13 -24.43 -4.20
N ILE A 73 10.02 -24.12 -3.53
CA ILE A 73 9.37 -25.02 -2.56
C ILE A 73 8.00 -25.39 -3.12
N LEU A 74 7.64 -26.68 -3.07
CA LEU A 74 6.33 -27.21 -3.49
C LEU A 74 5.18 -26.77 -2.57
N ASP A 75 5.40 -25.79 -1.70
CA ASP A 75 4.37 -25.21 -0.86
C ASP A 75 3.56 -24.20 -1.68
N TRP A 76 2.27 -24.48 -1.81
CA TRP A 76 1.33 -23.66 -2.56
C TRP A 76 0.77 -22.50 -1.74
N THR A 77 1.18 -22.38 -0.48
CA THR A 77 0.64 -21.39 0.45
C THR A 77 1.19 -20.00 0.16
N TRP A 78 0.26 -19.06 -0.02
CA TRP A 78 0.58 -17.64 -0.12
C TRP A 78 0.65 -17.04 1.28
N ILE A 79 1.72 -16.31 1.54
CA ILE A 79 2.01 -15.77 2.86
C ILE A 79 1.91 -14.24 2.80
N PRO A 80 1.07 -13.61 3.65
CA PRO A 80 0.99 -12.15 3.74
C PRO A 80 2.30 -11.55 4.24
N ILE A 81 2.88 -10.62 3.49
CA ILE A 81 4.21 -10.06 3.81
C ILE A 81 4.19 -8.57 4.11
N ALA A 82 3.24 -7.82 3.56
CA ALA A 82 3.07 -6.40 3.85
C ALA A 82 1.64 -5.93 3.54
N CYS A 83 1.26 -4.77 4.06
CA CYS A 83 -0.02 -4.15 3.75
C CYS A 83 0.05 -2.62 3.64
N VAL A 84 -0.94 -2.07 2.94
CA VAL A 84 -1.28 -0.64 2.97
C VAL A 84 -2.76 -0.53 3.28
N SER A 85 -3.12 0.34 4.22
CA SER A 85 -4.51 0.60 4.58
C SER A 85 -4.87 2.06 4.33
N PHE A 86 -6.08 2.28 3.82
CA PHE A 86 -6.57 3.59 3.44
C PHE A 86 -8.08 3.72 3.63
N ASP A 87 -8.54 4.94 3.75
CA ASP A 87 -9.95 5.28 3.89
C ASP A 87 -10.39 6.33 2.86
N LYS A 88 -11.68 6.64 2.91
CA LYS A 88 -12.21 7.76 2.15
C LYS A 88 -11.66 9.06 2.74
N GLY A 89 -10.99 9.84 1.91
CA GLY A 89 -10.57 11.19 2.25
C GLY A 89 -11.72 12.20 2.12
N LEU A 90 -11.35 13.45 1.89
CA LEU A 90 -12.31 14.51 1.57
C LEU A 90 -12.90 14.32 0.15
N VAL A 91 -13.45 15.40 -0.41
CA VAL A 91 -14.14 15.37 -1.72
C VAL A 91 -13.22 14.80 -2.81
N ASN A 92 -13.63 13.65 -3.34
CA ASN A 92 -12.97 12.91 -4.41
C ASN A 92 -11.49 12.55 -4.13
N SER A 93 -11.16 12.26 -2.87
CA SER A 93 -9.86 11.72 -2.46
C SER A 93 -9.96 10.46 -1.59
N ILE A 94 -8.84 9.76 -1.47
CA ILE A 94 -8.61 8.70 -0.49
C ILE A 94 -7.36 9.04 0.32
N CYS A 95 -7.28 8.56 1.56
CA CYS A 95 -6.15 8.83 2.44
C CYS A 95 -5.52 7.52 2.92
N ILE A 96 -4.26 7.31 2.57
CA ILE A 96 -3.44 6.21 3.08
C ILE A 96 -3.08 6.53 4.52
N LYS A 97 -3.57 5.67 5.42
CA LYS A 97 -3.37 5.78 6.87
C LYS A 97 -2.20 4.94 7.35
N GLN A 98 -1.86 3.88 6.63
CA GLN A 98 -0.86 2.93 7.08
C GLN A 98 -0.14 2.25 5.92
N ILE A 99 1.15 2.02 6.11
CA ILE A 99 2.01 1.12 5.35
C ILE A 99 2.74 0.27 6.38
N GLN A 100 2.58 -1.05 6.33
CA GLN A 100 3.12 -1.97 7.33
C GLN A 100 3.83 -3.15 6.65
N GLY A 101 5.01 -3.50 7.16
CA GLY A 101 5.71 -4.75 6.83
C GLY A 101 5.38 -5.85 7.84
N PRO A 102 6.15 -6.95 7.92
CA PRO A 102 5.87 -8.05 8.83
C PRO A 102 6.18 -7.64 10.27
N SER A 103 5.14 -7.42 11.08
CA SER A 103 5.27 -7.02 12.50
C SER A 103 4.95 -8.14 13.48
N TYR A 104 4.06 -9.08 13.12
CA TYR A 104 3.54 -10.13 14.01
C TYR A 104 3.66 -11.54 13.41
N ALA A 105 4.74 -11.81 12.67
CA ALA A 105 5.00 -13.14 12.13
C ALA A 105 5.79 -13.99 13.11
N ASP A 106 5.53 -15.31 13.11
CA ASP A 106 6.39 -16.28 13.79
C ASP A 106 7.86 -16.13 13.32
N PRO A 107 8.86 -16.37 14.18
CA PRO A 107 10.26 -16.10 13.85
C PRO A 107 10.75 -16.74 12.54
N GLU A 108 10.34 -17.98 12.27
CA GLU A 108 10.74 -18.72 11.05
C GLU A 108 10.14 -18.10 9.77
N ASP A 109 8.91 -17.60 9.87
CA ASP A 109 8.23 -16.89 8.78
C ASP A 109 8.80 -15.48 8.57
N LYS A 110 9.27 -14.85 9.63
CA LYS A 110 9.71 -13.45 9.62
C LYS A 110 10.91 -13.24 8.70
N ASP A 111 11.90 -14.13 8.73
CA ASP A 111 13.09 -14.04 7.89
C ASP A 111 12.74 -14.19 6.41
N MET A 112 11.85 -15.13 6.08
CA MET A 112 11.36 -15.32 4.72
C MET A 112 10.61 -14.08 4.21
N ARG A 113 9.72 -13.50 5.03
CA ARG A 113 8.97 -12.28 4.68
C ARG A 113 9.91 -11.10 4.48
N ILE A 114 10.93 -10.95 5.33
CA ILE A 114 11.96 -9.90 5.19
C ILE A 114 12.75 -10.11 3.89
N ALA A 115 13.18 -11.33 3.59
CA ALA A 115 13.90 -11.66 2.36
C ALA A 115 13.06 -11.36 1.11
N ALA A 116 11.78 -11.74 1.11
CA ALA A 116 10.86 -11.45 0.01
C ALA A 116 10.67 -9.94 -0.21
N LEU A 117 10.51 -9.15 0.86
CA LEU A 117 10.42 -7.69 0.78
C LEU A 117 11.76 -7.02 0.44
N ALA A 118 12.89 -7.69 0.67
CA ALA A 118 14.21 -7.19 0.31
C ALA A 118 14.43 -7.17 -1.21
N GLU A 119 13.70 -7.96 -1.99
CA GLU A 119 13.81 -7.98 -3.47
C GLU A 119 13.06 -6.86 -4.16
N ILE A 120 12.10 -6.21 -3.48
CA ILE A 120 11.23 -5.19 -4.06
C ILE A 120 11.20 -3.91 -3.22
N LYS A 121 10.98 -2.77 -3.87
CA LYS A 121 10.65 -1.47 -3.27
C LYS A 121 9.20 -1.50 -2.78
N TRP A 122 8.89 -2.41 -1.86
CA TRP A 122 7.53 -2.82 -1.51
C TRP A 122 6.65 -1.67 -1.01
N GLU A 123 7.18 -0.72 -0.22
CA GLU A 123 6.37 0.43 0.23
C GLU A 123 5.86 1.25 -0.97
N ARG A 124 6.74 1.48 -1.95
CA ARG A 124 6.42 2.22 -3.18
C ARG A 124 5.47 1.43 -4.08
N LEU A 125 5.65 0.12 -4.18
CA LEU A 125 4.76 -0.78 -4.91
C LEU A 125 3.33 -0.68 -4.35
N LEU A 126 3.17 -0.83 -3.03
CA LEU A 126 1.86 -0.75 -2.38
C LEU A 126 1.19 0.61 -2.60
N VAL A 127 1.92 1.72 -2.41
CA VAL A 127 1.40 3.05 -2.70
C VAL A 127 1.03 3.20 -4.18
N ARG A 128 1.82 2.62 -5.10
CA ARG A 128 1.51 2.65 -6.53
C ARG A 128 0.20 1.92 -6.83
N ILE A 129 -0.02 0.75 -6.25
CA ILE A 129 -1.26 -0.02 -6.44
C ILE A 129 -2.46 0.82 -5.98
N VAL A 130 -2.37 1.50 -4.83
CA VAL A 130 -3.42 2.42 -4.34
C VAL A 130 -3.70 3.54 -5.35
N CYS A 131 -2.64 4.16 -5.92
CA CYS A 131 -2.79 5.23 -6.90
C CYS A 131 -3.40 4.75 -8.22
N GLU A 132 -2.99 3.60 -8.75
CA GLU A 132 -3.58 3.02 -9.97
C GLU A 132 -5.04 2.63 -9.75
N TRP A 133 -5.34 2.06 -8.58
CA TRP A 133 -6.72 1.78 -8.19
C TRP A 133 -7.56 3.06 -8.14
N ALA A 134 -7.05 4.13 -7.52
CA ALA A 134 -7.72 5.43 -7.46
C ALA A 134 -7.98 6.00 -8.87
N LYS A 135 -6.97 5.94 -9.75
CA LYS A 135 -7.06 6.35 -11.15
C LYS A 135 -8.15 5.59 -11.91
N ALA A 136 -8.15 4.25 -11.83
CA ALA A 136 -9.16 3.41 -12.47
C ALA A 136 -10.59 3.69 -11.97
N ASN A 137 -10.73 4.28 -10.79
CA ASN A 137 -12.01 4.61 -10.17
C ASN A 137 -12.39 6.10 -10.26
N GLY A 138 -11.64 6.91 -11.00
CA GLY A 138 -11.93 8.34 -11.21
C GLY A 138 -11.72 9.22 -9.97
N ILE A 139 -10.98 8.72 -8.99
CA ILE A 139 -10.58 9.48 -7.81
C ILE A 139 -9.46 10.42 -8.23
N ARG A 140 -9.59 11.70 -7.89
CA ARG A 140 -8.67 12.73 -8.40
C ARG A 140 -7.40 12.85 -7.58
N ARG A 141 -7.42 12.43 -6.32
CA ARG A 141 -6.33 12.67 -5.39
C ARG A 141 -6.15 11.52 -4.41
N VAL A 142 -4.88 11.23 -4.11
CA VAL A 142 -4.47 10.32 -3.05
C VAL A 142 -3.69 11.14 -2.02
N GLU A 143 -4.05 10.97 -0.77
CA GLU A 143 -3.36 11.55 0.38
C GLU A 143 -2.58 10.45 1.10
N LEU A 144 -1.48 10.81 1.74
CA LEU A 144 -0.70 9.93 2.60
C LEU A 144 -0.38 10.67 3.89
N ILE A 145 -0.77 10.08 5.03
CA ILE A 145 -0.43 10.68 6.31
C ILE A 145 1.09 10.61 6.54
N SER A 146 1.64 11.68 7.11
CA SER A 146 2.98 11.64 7.67
C SER A 146 3.00 10.71 8.88
N CYS A 147 4.16 10.16 9.16
CA CYS A 147 4.31 9.25 10.27
C CYS A 147 3.97 9.92 11.62
N LYS A 148 4.21 11.23 11.77
CA LYS A 148 3.93 12.01 12.99
C LYS A 148 2.45 12.07 13.33
N LYS A 149 1.59 11.89 12.32
CA LYS A 149 0.13 11.89 12.43
C LYS A 149 -0.45 10.47 12.59
N SER A 150 0.38 9.43 12.52
CA SER A 150 -0.05 8.07 12.82
C SER A 150 -0.40 7.95 14.30
N SER A 151 -1.48 7.23 14.60
CA SER A 151 -1.92 6.86 15.96
C SER A 151 -0.79 6.25 16.81
N TRP A 152 0.17 5.60 16.16
CA TRP A 152 1.27 4.86 16.77
C TRP A 152 2.56 5.67 16.97
N TYR A 153 2.64 6.91 16.47
CA TYR A 153 3.87 7.72 16.57
C TYR A 153 4.33 7.97 18.02
N ARG A 154 3.38 7.97 18.96
CA ARG A 154 3.65 8.16 20.39
C ARG A 154 4.36 6.97 21.03
N ASP A 155 4.39 5.80 20.39
CA ASP A 155 5.16 4.64 20.86
C ASP A 155 6.60 4.71 20.32
N TYR A 156 7.56 4.94 21.22
CA TYR A 156 8.98 5.12 20.90
C TYR A 156 9.59 3.95 20.12
N ARG A 157 9.07 2.72 20.31
CA ARG A 157 9.56 1.51 19.62
C ARG A 157 9.31 1.58 18.11
N HIS A 158 8.37 2.41 17.68
CA HIS A 158 7.95 2.50 16.30
C HIS A 158 8.48 3.73 15.57
N GLN A 159 9.05 4.71 16.28
CA GLN A 159 9.54 5.98 15.69
C GLN A 159 10.61 5.76 14.61
N GLN A 160 11.48 4.75 14.76
CA GLN A 160 12.49 4.39 13.76
C GLN A 160 11.90 3.70 12.53
N MET A 161 10.79 2.96 12.66
CA MET A 161 10.10 2.32 11.54
C MET A 161 9.23 3.29 10.73
N PHE A 162 8.86 4.41 11.33
CA PHE A 162 7.86 5.33 10.81
C PHE A 162 8.40 6.41 9.84
N ILE A 163 9.70 6.73 9.84
CA ILE A 163 10.35 7.65 8.88
C ILE A 163 10.10 7.26 7.40
N ARG A 164 9.67 6.02 7.16
CA ARG A 164 9.35 5.44 5.85
C ARG A 164 8.22 6.15 5.11
N TYR A 165 7.24 6.73 5.79
CA TYR A 165 6.03 7.29 5.16
C TYR A 165 6.39 8.53 4.35
N ASP A 166 7.07 9.48 4.99
CA ASP A 166 7.53 10.72 4.38
C ASP A 166 8.51 10.47 3.21
N VAL A 167 9.43 9.53 3.37
CA VAL A 167 10.38 9.16 2.32
C VAL A 167 9.65 8.52 1.14
N THR A 168 8.70 7.62 1.41
CA THR A 168 7.89 6.97 0.37
C THR A 168 7.05 8.00 -0.37
N ALA A 169 6.37 8.90 0.34
CA ALA A 169 5.58 9.99 -0.24
C ALA A 169 6.39 10.80 -1.26
N ARG A 170 7.55 11.31 -0.84
CA ARG A 170 8.43 12.12 -1.69
C ARG A 170 8.94 11.35 -2.90
N ARG A 171 9.38 10.10 -2.71
CA ARG A 171 9.85 9.23 -3.81
C ARG A 171 8.75 8.85 -4.79
N MET A 172 7.49 8.92 -4.37
CA MET A 172 6.30 8.69 -5.19
C MET A 172 5.74 9.99 -5.80
N GLY A 173 6.38 11.14 -5.56
CA GLY A 173 5.98 12.42 -6.14
C GLY A 173 4.88 13.15 -5.37
N PHE A 174 4.51 12.69 -4.18
CA PHE A 174 3.56 13.42 -3.34
C PHE A 174 4.20 14.72 -2.83
N GLN A 175 3.40 15.77 -2.73
CA GLN A 175 3.80 17.06 -2.21
C GLN A 175 3.21 17.27 -0.82
N LYS A 176 3.88 18.02 0.05
CA LYS A 176 3.30 18.38 1.35
C LYS A 176 2.03 19.21 1.12
N SER A 177 0.95 18.89 1.83
CA SER A 177 -0.26 19.70 1.81
C SER A 177 0.05 21.09 2.36
N LYS A 178 -0.48 22.11 1.69
CA LYS A 178 -0.47 23.49 2.20
C LYS A 178 -1.58 23.74 3.22
N LYS A 179 -2.58 22.86 3.28
CA LYS A 179 -3.79 23.03 4.08
C LYS A 179 -3.72 22.29 5.41
N GLU A 180 -3.04 21.15 5.43
CA GLU A 180 -2.93 20.32 6.63
C GLU A 180 -1.49 19.87 6.85
N GLU A 181 -0.91 20.25 7.99
CA GLU A 181 0.43 19.81 8.35
C GLU A 181 0.45 18.29 8.52
N GLY A 182 1.50 17.67 7.99
CA GLY A 182 1.70 16.23 8.12
C GLY A 182 0.82 15.39 7.21
N ILE A 183 0.26 15.97 6.14
CA ILE A 183 -0.36 15.26 5.03
C ILE A 183 0.46 15.49 3.76
N TYR A 184 0.64 14.44 2.97
CA TYR A 184 1.21 14.50 1.63
C TYR A 184 0.10 14.23 0.61
N GLU A 185 0.03 15.02 -0.47
CA GLU A 185 -1.00 14.93 -1.50
C GLU A 185 -0.38 14.61 -2.87
N LEU A 186 -1.06 13.79 -3.66
CA LEU A 186 -0.77 13.53 -5.07
C LEU A 186 -2.06 13.65 -5.87
N ASN A 187 -2.10 14.54 -6.87
CA ASN A 187 -3.15 14.48 -7.87
C ASN A 187 -2.86 13.32 -8.83
N ILE A 188 -3.88 12.55 -9.17
CA ILE A 188 -3.73 11.39 -10.05
C ILE A 188 -3.29 11.77 -11.46
N SER A 189 -3.58 12.99 -11.92
CA SER A 189 -3.03 13.55 -13.17
C SER A 189 -1.50 13.62 -13.17
N ASP A 190 -0.91 13.75 -11.99
CA ASP A 190 0.54 13.95 -11.81
C ASP A 190 1.24 12.60 -11.54
N LEU A 191 0.48 11.50 -11.51
CA LEU A 191 1.03 10.15 -11.34
C LEU A 191 1.89 9.78 -12.55
N LYS A 192 3.20 9.75 -12.37
CA LYS A 192 4.15 9.40 -13.42
C LYS A 192 3.82 8.05 -14.06
N PRO A 193 4.00 7.89 -15.38
CA PRO A 193 3.83 6.58 -16.02
C PRO A 193 4.81 5.54 -15.45
N LEU A 194 4.46 4.26 -15.58
CA LEU A 194 5.37 3.17 -15.27
C LEU A 194 6.50 3.19 -16.29
N VAL A 195 7.70 3.52 -15.85
CA VAL A 195 8.91 3.45 -16.68
C VAL A 195 9.72 2.28 -16.15
N LYS A 196 10.00 1.28 -17.01
CA LYS A 196 10.91 0.19 -16.64
C LYS A 196 12.26 0.80 -16.28
N ALA A 197 12.85 0.37 -15.17
CA ALA A 197 14.26 0.67 -14.92
C ALA A 197 15.04 0.05 -16.09
N ALA A 198 15.72 0.91 -16.86
CA ALA A 198 16.64 0.49 -17.90
C ALA A 198 17.83 -0.26 -17.28
#